data_AF-A0A0J0UWH6-F1
#
_entry.id   AF-A0A0J0UWH6-F1
#
_cell.length_a   1.000
_cell.length_b   1.000
_cell.length_c   1.000
_cell.angle_alpha   90.00
_cell.angle_beta   90.00
_cell.angle_gamma   90.00
#
_symmetry.space_group_name_H-M   'P 1'
#
loop_
_entity.id
_entity.type
_entity.pdbx_description
1 polymer ?
#
loop_
_entity_poly.entity_id
_entity_poly.type
_entity_poly.pdbx_seq_one_letter_code
_entity_poly.pdbx_strand_id
1 'polypeptide(L)'
;MKRSARTIGIVNDSNRTGPNPSVISTAVSPADIEHFNRTGWLLTDTLDAAGVEELRSWMDEIAEWPEQGDGWMHHYELTDEGPKLCRSENLIPFHSGLRELITTGALIEVASGLLGSQAVLYKEKVNYKLPGGAGYAPHQDAPAYPFIDSHVSCMVAIDDSTPENGCLEVASAQHQMLLATDDSGCITQEIVDSLQWDLVPVQAGQTLWFHSRTPHRSGANNSRLPRRALYPTYNALVEGDLRDEYYERKVAEFAAGEAAEGRVRVSLIGDFQGRSVG
;
A
#
# COMPACT_ATOMS: atom_id res chain seq x y z
N MET A 1 -23.66 12.30 36.23
CA MET A 1 -24.57 12.28 35.07
C MET A 1 -24.13 11.17 34.13
N LYS A 2 -24.97 10.15 33.95
CA LYS A 2 -24.69 8.94 33.16
C LYS A 2 -24.63 9.32 31.67
N ARG A 3 -23.50 9.11 31.00
CA ARG A 3 -23.42 9.17 29.53
C ARG A 3 -23.96 7.86 28.98
N SER A 4 -25.08 7.97 28.25
CA SER A 4 -25.72 6.88 27.53
C SER A 4 -24.77 6.36 26.46
N ALA A 5 -24.37 5.10 26.56
CA ALA A 5 -23.78 4.37 25.44
C ALA A 5 -24.83 4.32 24.32
N ARG A 6 -24.56 4.99 23.20
CA ARG A 6 -25.30 4.71 21.97
C ARG A 6 -24.64 3.48 21.38
N THR A 7 -25.37 2.37 21.39
CA THR A 7 -25.08 1.19 20.59
C THR A 7 -25.09 1.64 19.13
N ILE A 8 -23.91 1.87 18.56
CA ILE A 8 -23.73 1.97 17.12
C ILE A 8 -23.93 0.53 16.62
N GLY A 9 -24.91 0.36 15.74
CA GLY A 9 -25.18 -0.93 15.13
C GLY A 9 -23.93 -1.35 14.37
N ILE A 10 -23.27 -2.41 14.86
CA ILE A 10 -22.38 -3.22 14.04
C ILE A 10 -23.23 -3.60 12.83
N VAL A 11 -22.89 -3.07 11.66
CA VAL A 11 -23.38 -3.64 10.41
C VAL A 11 -22.69 -4.99 10.33
N ASN A 12 -23.34 -6.00 10.91
CA ASN A 12 -22.96 -7.39 10.72
C ASN A 12 -23.26 -7.71 9.25
N ASP A 13 -22.30 -7.43 8.36
CA ASP A 13 -22.33 -7.97 7.00
C ASP A 13 -21.72 -9.37 6.99
N SER A 14 -22.25 -10.25 7.85
CA SER A 14 -21.91 -11.66 7.87
C SER A 14 -22.62 -12.43 6.74
N ASN A 15 -23.12 -11.76 5.69
CA ASN A 15 -23.98 -12.37 4.68
C ASN A 15 -23.69 -11.99 3.21
N ARG A 16 -22.57 -11.34 2.89
CA ARG A 16 -22.04 -11.35 1.52
C ARG A 16 -20.92 -12.37 1.38
N THR A 17 -21.31 -13.64 1.22
CA THR A 17 -20.45 -14.68 0.62
C THR A 17 -20.43 -14.48 -0.90
N GLY A 18 -19.97 -13.31 -1.36
CA GLY A 18 -19.56 -13.17 -2.75
C GLY A 18 -18.41 -14.16 -3.03
N PRO A 19 -18.27 -14.69 -4.26
CA PRO A 19 -17.05 -15.42 -4.60
C PRO A 19 -15.85 -14.49 -4.36
N ASN A 20 -14.73 -15.01 -3.84
CA ASN A 20 -13.50 -14.21 -3.79
C ASN A 20 -13.12 -13.72 -5.20
N PRO A 21 -12.41 -12.59 -5.32
CA PRO A 21 -11.89 -12.11 -6.58
C PRO A 21 -11.16 -13.24 -7.30
N SER A 22 -11.55 -13.51 -8.54
CA SER A 22 -10.95 -14.62 -9.28
C SER A 22 -9.48 -14.31 -9.56
N VAL A 23 -8.61 -15.23 -9.13
CA VAL A 23 -7.16 -15.11 -9.26
C VAL A 23 -6.67 -16.01 -10.40
N ILE A 24 -5.79 -15.47 -11.25
CA ILE A 24 -5.20 -16.17 -12.40
C ILE A 24 -4.04 -17.08 -11.99
N SER A 25 -3.14 -16.61 -11.11
CA SER A 25 -1.92 -17.33 -10.74
C SER A 25 -1.73 -17.38 -9.23
N THR A 26 -1.38 -18.56 -8.71
CA THR A 26 -1.18 -18.76 -7.27
C THR A 26 0.29 -18.95 -6.87
N ALA A 27 1.21 -19.13 -7.82
CA ALA A 27 2.62 -19.40 -7.51
C ALA A 27 3.59 -18.70 -8.46
N VAL A 28 4.72 -18.26 -7.91
CA VAL A 28 5.87 -17.76 -8.69
C VAL A 28 6.74 -18.91 -9.16
N SER A 29 7.23 -18.83 -10.39
CA SER A 29 8.17 -19.81 -10.94
C SER A 29 9.60 -19.55 -10.43
N PRO A 30 10.52 -20.53 -10.54
CA PRO A 30 11.94 -20.30 -10.24
C PRO A 30 12.55 -19.13 -11.04
N ALA A 31 12.09 -18.90 -12.28
CA ALA A 31 12.54 -17.79 -13.11
C ALA A 31 12.04 -16.44 -12.58
N ASP A 32 10.83 -16.40 -12.04
CA ASP A 32 10.27 -15.19 -11.40
C ASP A 32 11.03 -14.85 -10.12
N ILE A 33 11.34 -15.87 -9.31
CA ILE A 33 12.15 -15.70 -8.09
C ILE A 33 13.56 -15.21 -8.46
N GLU A 34 14.19 -15.79 -9.49
CA GLU A 34 15.50 -15.33 -9.96
C GLU A 34 15.44 -13.89 -10.48
N HIS A 35 14.38 -13.54 -11.23
CA HIS A 35 14.16 -12.17 -11.69
C HIS A 35 14.05 -11.23 -10.49
N PHE A 36 13.16 -11.53 -9.53
CA PHE A 36 12.95 -10.72 -8.34
C PHE A 36 14.23 -10.53 -7.52
N ASN A 37 14.99 -11.60 -7.29
CA ASN A 37 16.26 -11.53 -6.55
C ASN A 37 17.32 -10.68 -7.28
N ARG A 38 17.27 -10.62 -8.62
CA ARG A 38 18.20 -9.83 -9.42
C ARG A 38 17.79 -8.36 -9.51
N THR A 39 16.51 -8.08 -9.74
CA THR A 39 16.00 -6.73 -10.04
C THR A 39 15.44 -6.03 -8.81
N GLY A 40 14.95 -6.79 -7.82
CA GLY A 40 14.25 -6.29 -6.64
C GLY A 40 12.75 -6.11 -6.83
N TRP A 41 12.21 -6.47 -7.99
CA TRP A 41 10.80 -6.32 -8.29
C TRP A 41 10.32 -7.37 -9.29
N LEU A 42 9.02 -7.62 -9.34
CA LEU A 42 8.39 -8.58 -10.25
C LEU A 42 6.98 -8.11 -10.59
N LEU A 43 6.59 -8.24 -11.86
CA LEU A 43 5.22 -8.00 -12.30
C LEU A 43 4.51 -9.34 -12.53
N THR A 44 3.30 -9.50 -11.99
CA THR A 44 2.49 -10.72 -12.17
C THR A 44 1.05 -10.37 -12.55
N ASP A 45 0.40 -11.24 -13.32
CA ASP A 45 -1.04 -11.18 -13.51
C ASP A 45 -1.74 -11.87 -12.32
N THR A 46 -2.46 -11.10 -11.50
CA THR A 46 -3.05 -11.61 -10.27
C THR A 46 -4.54 -11.79 -10.40
N LEU A 47 -5.26 -10.75 -10.81
CA LEU A 47 -6.72 -10.78 -10.92
C LEU A 47 -7.15 -10.85 -12.38
N ASP A 48 -8.20 -11.61 -12.64
CA ASP A 48 -8.91 -11.51 -13.91
C ASP A 48 -9.86 -10.29 -13.93
N ALA A 49 -10.55 -10.10 -15.06
CA ALA A 49 -11.48 -8.98 -15.21
C ALA A 49 -12.60 -8.98 -14.14
N ALA A 50 -13.09 -10.14 -13.70
CA ALA A 50 -14.13 -10.22 -12.69
C ALA A 50 -13.57 -9.86 -11.31
N GLY A 51 -12.36 -10.35 -10.97
CA GLY A 51 -11.67 -10.01 -9.74
C GLY A 51 -11.32 -8.52 -9.65
N VAL A 52 -10.98 -7.88 -10.78
CA VAL A 52 -10.77 -6.43 -10.85
C VAL A 52 -12.06 -5.66 -10.55
N GLU A 53 -13.18 -6.03 -11.18
CA GLU A 53 -14.46 -5.35 -10.95
C GLU A 53 -14.96 -5.52 -9.51
N GLU A 54 -14.76 -6.69 -8.92
CA GLU A 54 -15.10 -6.92 -7.51
C GLU A 54 -14.22 -6.06 -6.58
N LEU A 55 -12.90 -6.08 -6.79
CA LEU A 55 -12.01 -5.24 -5.99
C LEU A 55 -12.34 -3.76 -6.16
N ARG A 56 -12.69 -3.29 -7.37
CA ARG A 56 -13.17 -1.92 -7.60
C ARG A 56 -14.40 -1.60 -6.75
N SER A 57 -15.40 -2.48 -6.75
CA SER A 57 -16.60 -2.31 -5.94
C SER A 57 -16.29 -2.23 -4.45
N TRP A 58 -15.35 -3.04 -3.95
CA TRP A 58 -14.93 -2.97 -2.55
C TRP A 58 -14.23 -1.65 -2.22
N MET A 59 -13.44 -1.12 -3.15
CA MET A 59 -12.72 0.14 -2.96
C MET A 59 -13.65 1.36 -3.01
N ASP A 60 -14.72 1.29 -3.82
CA ASP A 60 -15.80 2.27 -3.82
C ASP A 60 -16.54 2.26 -2.48
N GLU A 61 -16.90 1.08 -1.96
CA GLU A 61 -17.54 0.93 -0.65
C GLU A 61 -16.66 1.48 0.48
N ILE A 62 -15.37 1.08 0.53
CA ILE A 62 -14.44 1.52 1.57
C ILE A 62 -14.21 3.04 1.51
N ALA A 63 -14.23 3.65 0.32
CA ALA A 63 -14.08 5.09 0.18
C ALA A 63 -15.29 5.88 0.73
N GLU A 64 -16.45 5.23 0.87
CA GLU A 64 -17.66 5.81 1.46
C GLU A 64 -17.79 5.55 2.97
N TRP A 65 -16.85 4.81 3.58
CA TRP A 65 -16.85 4.62 5.02
C TRP A 65 -16.73 5.95 5.76
N PRO A 66 -17.33 6.08 6.97
CA PRO A 66 -17.22 7.29 7.78
C PRO A 66 -15.76 7.69 8.04
N GLU A 67 -15.47 8.99 7.99
CA GLU A 67 -14.15 9.55 8.34
C GLU A 67 -13.70 9.17 9.76
N GLN A 68 -14.66 9.12 10.69
CA GLN A 68 -14.44 8.67 12.07
C GLN A 68 -15.04 7.28 12.23
N GLY A 69 -14.16 6.28 12.28
CA GLY A 69 -14.51 4.88 12.38
C GLY A 69 -13.95 4.17 13.60
N ASP A 70 -14.26 2.89 13.71
CA ASP A 70 -13.79 2.01 14.79
C ASP A 70 -12.38 1.46 14.52
N GLY A 71 -11.46 2.28 13.99
CA GLY A 71 -10.02 1.96 13.89
C GLY A 71 -9.41 1.93 12.49
N TRP A 72 -10.21 1.97 11.40
CA TRP A 72 -9.67 2.31 10.08
C TRP A 72 -9.29 3.79 10.03
N MET A 73 -8.39 4.14 9.11
CA MET A 73 -7.91 5.51 8.94
C MET A 73 -8.12 5.97 7.50
N HIS A 74 -8.74 7.14 7.32
CA HIS A 74 -8.79 7.85 6.04
C HIS A 74 -7.91 9.09 6.10
N HIS A 75 -7.12 9.28 5.04
CA HIS A 75 -6.24 10.44 4.89
C HIS A 75 -6.62 11.20 3.62
N TYR A 76 -6.59 12.52 3.73
CA TYR A 76 -6.99 13.42 2.66
C TYR A 76 -5.82 14.32 2.26
N GLU A 77 -5.76 14.62 0.97
CA GLU A 77 -4.86 15.63 0.42
C GLU A 77 -5.65 16.80 -0.16
N LEU A 78 -5.08 17.99 -0.09
CA LEU A 78 -5.64 19.19 -0.71
C LEU A 78 -5.18 19.30 -2.16
N THR A 79 -6.12 19.11 -3.08
CA THR A 79 -5.95 19.36 -4.52
C THR A 79 -6.49 20.74 -4.89
N ASP A 80 -6.32 21.15 -6.15
CA ASP A 80 -6.89 22.40 -6.66
C ASP A 80 -8.42 22.41 -6.69
N GLU A 81 -9.05 21.23 -6.67
CA GLU A 81 -10.51 21.05 -6.58
C GLU A 81 -10.99 20.87 -5.13
N GLY A 82 -10.09 20.97 -4.15
CA GLY A 82 -10.37 20.79 -2.73
C GLY A 82 -9.84 19.47 -2.14
N PRO A 83 -10.23 19.17 -0.88
CA PRO A 83 -9.88 17.92 -0.20
C PRO A 83 -10.31 16.69 -0.98
N LYS A 84 -9.41 15.72 -1.12
CA LYS A 84 -9.66 14.43 -1.77
C LYS A 84 -9.06 13.30 -0.94
N LEU A 85 -9.78 12.19 -0.83
CA LEU A 85 -9.27 10.97 -0.19
C LEU A 85 -8.02 10.52 -0.96
N CYS A 86 -6.91 10.33 -0.25
CA CYS A 86 -5.64 9.90 -0.83
C CYS A 86 -5.16 8.56 -0.28
N ARG A 87 -5.59 8.16 0.92
CA ARG A 87 -5.21 6.87 1.52
C ARG A 87 -6.24 6.35 2.51
N SER A 88 -6.39 5.02 2.55
CA SER A 88 -7.11 4.29 3.59
C SER A 88 -6.26 3.16 4.16
N GLU A 89 -6.29 2.93 5.47
CA GLU A 89 -5.47 1.93 6.18
C GLU A 89 -6.26 1.19 7.27
N ASN A 90 -5.74 0.04 7.72
CA ASN A 90 -6.36 -0.84 8.73
C ASN A 90 -7.80 -1.27 8.38
N LEU A 91 -7.94 -1.92 7.22
CA LEU A 91 -9.21 -2.22 6.57
C LEU A 91 -9.72 -3.62 6.88
N ILE A 92 -8.82 -4.60 6.97
CA ILE A 92 -9.21 -6.01 7.08
C ILE A 92 -9.93 -6.42 8.39
N PRO A 93 -9.86 -5.68 9.51
CA PRO A 93 -10.74 -5.93 10.65
C PRO A 93 -12.22 -5.76 10.29
N PHE A 94 -12.53 -4.94 9.28
CA PHE A 94 -13.87 -4.47 8.93
C PHE A 94 -14.37 -4.97 7.57
N HIS A 95 -13.48 -5.51 6.72
CA HIS A 95 -13.85 -6.05 5.41
C HIS A 95 -13.34 -7.48 5.24
N SER A 96 -14.23 -8.47 5.36
CA SER A 96 -13.90 -9.90 5.32
C SER A 96 -13.37 -10.35 3.95
N GLY A 97 -13.98 -9.90 2.85
CA GLY A 97 -13.51 -10.26 1.49
C GLY A 97 -12.08 -9.77 1.23
N LEU A 98 -11.79 -8.51 1.54
CA LEU A 98 -10.44 -7.95 1.47
C LEU A 98 -9.45 -8.71 2.37
N ARG A 99 -9.87 -9.08 3.60
CA ARG A 99 -9.06 -9.94 4.47
C ARG A 99 -8.69 -11.23 3.76
N GLU A 100 -9.68 -11.95 3.28
CA GLU A 100 -9.48 -13.25 2.63
C GLU A 100 -8.55 -13.14 1.42
N LEU A 101 -8.75 -12.13 0.57
CA LEU A 101 -7.93 -11.85 -0.61
C LEU A 101 -6.44 -11.70 -0.26
N ILE A 102 -6.11 -10.96 0.81
CA ILE A 102 -4.72 -10.61 1.12
C ILE A 102 -4.07 -11.52 2.16
N THR A 103 -4.83 -12.27 2.96
CA THR A 103 -4.26 -13.17 3.98
C THR A 103 -4.29 -14.63 3.57
N THR A 104 -4.92 -14.98 2.44
CA THR A 104 -5.04 -16.37 1.97
C THR A 104 -4.82 -16.46 0.45
N GLY A 105 -4.57 -17.68 -0.04
CA GLY A 105 -4.46 -17.96 -1.47
C GLY A 105 -3.28 -17.26 -2.16
N ALA A 106 -3.54 -16.75 -3.37
CA ALA A 106 -2.49 -16.40 -4.31
C ALA A 106 -1.54 -15.29 -3.88
N LEU A 107 -2.04 -14.20 -3.28
CA LEU A 107 -1.18 -13.08 -2.89
C LEU A 107 -0.17 -13.50 -1.82
N ILE A 108 -0.64 -14.22 -0.79
CA ILE A 108 0.26 -14.68 0.28
C ILE A 108 1.16 -15.83 -0.17
N GLU A 109 0.73 -16.67 -1.12
CA GLU A 109 1.57 -17.71 -1.73
C GLU A 109 2.70 -17.11 -2.57
N VAL A 110 2.41 -16.10 -3.40
CA VAL A 110 3.42 -15.35 -4.16
C VAL A 110 4.39 -14.64 -3.19
N ALA A 111 3.88 -13.93 -2.18
CA ALA A 111 4.71 -13.29 -1.17
C ALA A 111 5.64 -14.30 -0.48
N SER A 112 5.13 -15.48 -0.14
CA SER A 112 5.92 -16.56 0.48
C SER A 112 7.03 -17.06 -0.45
N GLY A 113 6.73 -17.23 -1.74
CA GLY A 113 7.72 -17.61 -2.75
C GLY A 113 8.83 -16.58 -2.92
N LEU A 114 8.48 -15.28 -2.93
CA LEU A 114 9.44 -14.18 -3.05
C LEU A 114 10.28 -13.99 -1.78
N LEU A 115 9.71 -14.20 -0.60
CA LEU A 115 10.43 -14.18 0.68
C LEU A 115 11.26 -15.45 0.93
N GLY A 116 11.01 -16.54 0.17
CA GLY A 116 11.63 -17.85 0.40
C GLY A 116 11.22 -18.52 1.72
N SER A 117 10.17 -18.02 2.37
CA SER A 117 9.64 -18.51 3.64
C SER A 117 8.15 -18.17 3.75
N GLN A 118 7.45 -18.78 4.70
CA GLN A 118 6.02 -18.50 4.90
C GLN A 118 5.80 -17.01 5.20
N ALA A 119 5.01 -16.34 4.38
CA ALA A 119 4.63 -14.95 4.57
C ALA A 119 3.48 -14.80 5.58
N VAL A 120 3.42 -13.64 6.23
CA VAL A 120 2.27 -13.15 6.99
C VAL A 120 2.04 -11.67 6.64
N LEU A 121 0.78 -11.23 6.67
CA LEU A 121 0.45 -9.83 6.37
C LEU A 121 0.99 -8.93 7.49
N TYR A 122 1.87 -7.99 7.15
CA TYR A 122 2.40 -7.00 8.07
C TYR A 122 1.49 -5.77 8.19
N LYS A 123 0.95 -5.31 7.06
CA LYS A 123 0.00 -4.19 6.97
C LYS A 123 -0.69 -4.15 5.61
N GLU A 124 -1.65 -3.26 5.48
CA GLU A 124 -2.32 -2.98 4.23
C GLU A 124 -2.73 -1.51 4.12
N LYS A 125 -2.69 -0.97 2.91
CA LYS A 125 -3.22 0.36 2.61
C LYS A 125 -3.84 0.38 1.22
N VAL A 126 -4.75 1.29 0.98
CA VAL A 126 -5.19 1.67 -0.37
C VAL A 126 -4.70 3.08 -0.61
N ASN A 127 -4.04 3.32 -1.74
CA ASN A 127 -3.72 4.67 -2.19
C ASN A 127 -4.70 5.07 -3.29
N TYR A 128 -5.32 6.23 -3.13
CA TYR A 128 -6.25 6.84 -4.09
C TYR A 128 -5.54 8.01 -4.74
N LYS A 129 -4.86 7.78 -5.87
CA LYS A 129 -4.27 8.89 -6.61
C LYS A 129 -5.32 9.44 -7.58
N LEU A 130 -6.23 10.26 -7.05
CA LEU A 130 -7.30 10.91 -7.83
C LEU A 130 -6.72 12.00 -8.76
N PRO A 131 -7.47 12.52 -9.75
CA PRO A 131 -7.00 13.62 -10.60
C PRO A 131 -6.49 14.81 -9.77
N GLY A 132 -5.26 15.25 -10.05
CA GLY A 132 -4.54 16.26 -9.28
C GLY A 132 -3.84 15.77 -8.01
N GLY A 133 -3.91 14.46 -7.71
CA GLY A 133 -3.29 13.85 -6.53
C GLY A 133 -1.76 13.79 -6.61
N ALA A 134 -1.10 13.95 -5.47
CA ALA A 134 0.34 14.15 -5.39
C ALA A 134 1.17 12.87 -5.53
N GLY A 135 2.44 13.04 -5.87
CA GLY A 135 3.43 11.97 -5.97
C GLY A 135 3.98 11.49 -4.62
N TYR A 136 4.90 10.53 -4.71
CA TYR A 136 5.74 10.08 -3.60
C TYR A 136 7.19 10.28 -3.99
N ALA A 137 7.96 10.93 -3.11
CA ALA A 137 9.39 11.17 -3.29
C ALA A 137 10.17 9.84 -3.36
N PRO A 138 11.39 9.82 -3.93
CA PRO A 138 12.22 8.63 -3.96
C PRO A 138 12.53 8.08 -2.56
N HIS A 139 12.13 6.83 -2.30
CA HIS A 139 12.34 6.18 -1.01
C HIS A 139 12.55 4.67 -1.15
N GLN A 140 12.96 4.06 -0.04
CA GLN A 140 12.87 2.62 0.23
C GLN A 140 11.83 2.43 1.34
N ASP A 141 11.09 1.31 1.34
CA ASP A 141 10.09 1.02 2.37
C ASP A 141 10.75 0.57 3.69
N ALA A 142 11.89 -0.12 3.62
CA ALA A 142 12.59 -0.69 4.77
C ALA A 142 12.79 0.27 5.97
N PRO A 143 13.24 1.53 5.78
CA PRO A 143 13.34 2.51 6.86
C PRO A 143 12.03 2.81 7.61
N ALA A 144 10.87 2.63 6.95
CA ALA A 144 9.58 2.87 7.58
C ALA A 144 9.13 1.75 8.53
N TYR A 145 9.78 0.57 8.47
CA TYR A 145 9.36 -0.63 9.20
C TYR A 145 10.53 -1.32 9.92
N PRO A 146 11.15 -0.68 10.93
CA PRO A 146 12.41 -1.17 11.51
C PRO A 146 12.29 -2.42 12.42
N PHE A 147 11.13 -3.09 12.44
CA PHE A 147 10.86 -4.27 13.27
C PHE A 147 10.92 -5.58 12.50
N ILE A 148 11.15 -5.48 11.19
CA ILE A 148 11.31 -6.60 10.27
C ILE A 148 12.54 -6.31 9.40
N ASP A 149 13.36 -7.33 9.17
CA ASP A 149 14.65 -7.21 8.47
C ASP A 149 14.45 -7.06 6.96
N SER A 150 13.46 -7.78 6.42
CA SER A 150 13.02 -7.66 5.03
C SER A 150 11.53 -7.96 4.89
N HIS A 151 10.91 -7.35 3.90
CA HIS A 151 9.53 -7.58 3.52
C HIS A 151 9.36 -7.38 2.02
N VAL A 152 8.22 -7.86 1.53
CA VAL A 152 7.75 -7.61 0.17
C VAL A 152 6.48 -6.79 0.25
N SER A 153 6.51 -5.61 -0.36
CA SER A 153 5.32 -4.82 -0.64
C SER A 153 4.82 -5.20 -2.03
N CYS A 154 3.50 -5.16 -2.24
CA CYS A 154 2.96 -5.29 -3.58
C CYS A 154 1.92 -4.22 -3.89
N MET A 155 1.85 -3.80 -5.15
CA MET A 155 0.87 -2.87 -5.66
C MET A 155 -0.09 -3.65 -6.55
N VAL A 156 -1.25 -4.02 -6.02
CA VAL A 156 -2.35 -4.60 -6.80
C VAL A 156 -3.09 -3.46 -7.48
N ALA A 157 -2.99 -3.37 -8.81
CA ALA A 157 -3.59 -2.29 -9.57
C ALA A 157 -5.12 -2.48 -9.67
N ILE A 158 -5.87 -1.49 -9.17
CA ILE A 158 -7.33 -1.45 -9.27
C ILE A 158 -7.74 -0.72 -10.55
N ASP A 159 -7.03 0.37 -10.86
CA ASP A 159 -7.13 1.11 -12.12
C ASP A 159 -5.80 1.00 -12.87
N ASP A 160 -5.82 1.22 -14.19
CA ASP A 160 -4.60 1.25 -15.00
C ASP A 160 -3.64 2.32 -14.48
N SER A 161 -2.42 1.91 -14.18
CA SER A 161 -1.31 2.77 -13.77
C SER A 161 -0.46 3.10 -14.99
N THR A 162 -0.50 4.34 -15.42
CA THR A 162 0.16 4.86 -16.63
C THR A 162 1.15 5.97 -16.26
N PRO A 163 2.10 6.32 -17.14
CA PRO A 163 2.98 7.47 -16.90
C PRO A 163 2.21 8.78 -16.66
N GLU A 164 1.08 8.99 -17.34
CA GLU A 164 0.26 10.20 -17.24
C GLU A 164 -0.42 10.34 -15.87
N ASN A 165 -0.91 9.23 -15.30
CA ASN A 165 -1.47 9.20 -13.94
C ASN A 165 -0.41 8.84 -12.86
N GLY A 166 0.86 8.97 -13.25
CA GLY A 166 2.02 8.99 -12.35
C GLY A 166 2.49 7.62 -11.89
N CYS A 167 2.42 6.57 -12.70
CA CYS A 167 2.81 5.18 -12.36
C CYS A 167 4.12 5.09 -11.58
N LEU A 168 4.32 3.97 -10.86
CA LEU A 168 5.56 3.78 -10.12
C LEU A 168 6.77 3.80 -11.07
N GLU A 169 7.85 4.39 -10.59
CA GLU A 169 9.19 4.25 -11.15
C GLU A 169 10.03 3.47 -10.15
N VAL A 170 10.88 2.57 -10.63
CA VAL A 170 11.76 1.74 -9.80
C VAL A 170 13.20 1.87 -10.25
N ALA A 171 14.15 1.74 -9.31
CA ALA A 171 15.55 1.57 -9.64
C ALA A 171 15.95 0.10 -9.49
N SER A 172 16.10 -0.57 -10.63
CA SER A 172 16.42 -2.01 -10.68
C SER A 172 17.79 -2.33 -10.06
N ALA A 173 17.87 -3.47 -9.38
CA ALA A 173 19.08 -4.02 -8.75
C ALA A 173 19.70 -3.15 -7.63
N GLN A 174 18.95 -2.18 -7.08
CA GLN A 174 19.40 -1.31 -5.98
C GLN A 174 18.92 -1.74 -4.59
N HIS A 175 18.29 -2.92 -4.48
CA HIS A 175 17.65 -3.40 -3.25
C HIS A 175 18.60 -4.17 -2.31
N GLN A 176 19.86 -4.35 -2.69
CA GLN A 176 20.83 -5.12 -1.92
C GLN A 176 21.26 -4.40 -0.63
N MET A 177 21.11 -3.08 -0.57
CA MET A 177 21.48 -2.27 0.59
C MET A 177 20.51 -1.10 0.81
N LEU A 178 20.52 -0.57 2.03
CA LEU A 178 19.87 0.70 2.33
C LEU A 178 20.71 1.84 1.74
N LEU A 179 20.05 2.75 1.05
CA LEU A 179 20.63 3.97 0.51
C LEU A 179 20.61 5.06 1.59
N ALA A 180 21.54 6.02 1.48
CA ALA A 180 21.56 7.15 2.40
C ALA A 180 20.27 7.98 2.25
N THR A 181 19.72 8.41 3.37
CA THR A 181 18.49 9.21 3.43
C THR A 181 18.73 10.60 3.98
N ASP A 182 17.83 11.52 3.64
CA ASP A 182 17.73 12.85 4.24
C ASP A 182 16.94 12.84 5.56
N ASP A 183 16.75 14.00 6.17
CA ASP A 183 16.00 14.17 7.43
C ASP A 183 14.52 13.77 7.30
N SER A 184 13.99 13.65 6.07
CA SER A 184 12.62 13.19 5.80
C SER A 184 12.55 11.66 5.63
N GLY A 185 13.67 10.95 5.69
CA GLY A 185 13.76 9.52 5.43
C GLY A 185 13.69 9.16 3.94
N CYS A 186 13.79 10.15 3.04
CA CYS A 186 13.82 9.94 1.59
C CYS A 186 15.26 9.79 1.10
N ILE A 187 15.47 9.13 -0.05
CA ILE A 187 16.82 8.95 -0.62
C ILE A 187 17.41 10.32 -0.95
N THR A 188 18.68 10.53 -0.59
CA THR A 188 19.36 11.83 -0.85
C THR A 188 19.39 12.16 -2.34
N GLN A 189 19.29 13.44 -2.69
CA GLN A 189 19.25 13.89 -4.08
C GLN A 189 20.47 13.42 -4.90
N GLU A 190 21.66 13.41 -4.29
CA GLU A 190 22.89 12.91 -4.92
C GLU A 190 22.73 11.46 -5.39
N ILE A 191 22.13 10.60 -4.56
CA ILE A 191 21.87 9.21 -4.93
C ILE A 191 20.76 9.15 -5.97
N VAL A 192 19.66 9.89 -5.78
CA VAL A 192 18.53 9.92 -6.74
C VAL A 192 19.01 10.24 -8.17
N ASP A 193 19.90 11.21 -8.32
CA ASP A 193 20.45 11.64 -9.61
C ASP A 193 21.41 10.61 -10.23
N SER A 194 21.98 9.72 -9.40
CA SER A 194 22.87 8.64 -9.85
C SER A 194 22.13 7.39 -10.29
N LEU A 195 20.86 7.22 -9.91
CA LEU A 195 20.07 6.03 -10.20
C LEU A 195 19.41 6.11 -11.58
N GLN A 196 19.35 4.95 -12.26
CA GLN A 196 18.47 4.77 -13.41
C GLN A 196 17.07 4.43 -12.92
N TRP A 197 16.09 5.25 -13.30
CA TRP A 197 14.69 5.06 -12.96
C TRP A 197 13.93 4.53 -14.17
N ASP A 198 13.29 3.37 -14.02
CA ASP A 198 12.46 2.75 -15.04
C ASP A 198 10.98 2.95 -14.69
N LEU A 199 10.19 3.49 -15.63
CA LEU A 199 8.74 3.57 -15.49
C LEU A 199 8.14 2.16 -15.55
N VAL A 200 7.22 1.87 -14.64
CA VAL A 200 6.50 0.60 -14.58
C VAL A 200 5.00 0.85 -14.73
N PRO A 201 4.48 0.96 -15.97
CA PRO A 201 3.04 0.90 -16.20
C PRO A 201 2.49 -0.46 -15.77
N VAL A 202 1.34 -0.45 -15.10
CA VAL A 202 0.71 -1.65 -14.54
C VAL A 202 -0.76 -1.62 -14.92
N GLN A 203 -1.25 -2.64 -15.62
CA GLN A 203 -2.67 -2.72 -15.99
C GLN A 203 -3.51 -3.16 -14.79
N ALA A 204 -4.78 -2.76 -14.76
CA ALA A 204 -5.70 -3.21 -13.72
C ALA A 204 -5.72 -4.75 -13.64
N GLY A 205 -5.62 -5.28 -12.43
CA GLY A 205 -5.52 -6.71 -12.13
C GLY A 205 -4.10 -7.27 -12.08
N GLN A 206 -3.11 -6.53 -12.60
CA GLN A 206 -1.72 -6.88 -12.39
C GLN A 206 -1.24 -6.44 -11.01
N THR A 207 -0.21 -7.12 -10.51
CA THR A 207 0.45 -6.81 -9.25
C THR A 207 1.93 -6.57 -9.49
N LEU A 208 2.42 -5.39 -9.07
CA LEU A 208 3.84 -5.11 -8.98
C LEU A 208 4.34 -5.42 -7.58
N TRP A 209 5.17 -6.45 -7.46
CA TRP A 209 5.86 -6.84 -6.24
C TRP A 209 7.21 -6.15 -6.17
N PHE A 210 7.61 -5.68 -5.00
CA PHE A 210 8.94 -5.10 -4.81
C PHE A 210 9.47 -5.38 -3.42
N HIS A 211 10.78 -5.63 -3.36
CA HIS A 211 11.52 -5.79 -2.13
C HIS A 211 11.48 -4.49 -1.32
N SER A 212 11.45 -4.60 0.01
CA SER A 212 11.48 -3.48 0.97
C SER A 212 12.53 -2.41 0.69
N ARG A 213 13.65 -2.82 0.09
CA ARG A 213 14.79 -1.97 -0.24
C ARG A 213 14.82 -1.54 -1.72
N THR A 214 13.85 -1.90 -2.54
CA THR A 214 13.83 -1.42 -3.94
C THR A 214 13.49 0.07 -3.94
N PRO A 215 14.41 0.94 -4.41
CA PRO A 215 14.11 2.36 -4.53
C PRO A 215 12.97 2.55 -5.50
N HIS A 216 11.95 3.27 -5.06
CA HIS A 216 10.79 3.55 -5.88
C HIS A 216 10.26 4.96 -5.63
N ARG A 217 9.56 5.50 -6.62
CA ARG A 217 8.90 6.81 -6.55
C ARG A 217 7.66 6.84 -7.42
N SER A 218 6.90 7.92 -7.35
CA SER A 218 5.85 8.16 -8.33
C SER A 218 5.56 9.64 -8.54
N GLY A 219 5.24 10.01 -9.78
CA GLY A 219 4.78 11.35 -10.12
C GLY A 219 3.34 11.64 -9.66
N ALA A 220 2.94 12.90 -9.73
CA ALA A 220 1.55 13.31 -9.54
C ALA A 220 0.64 12.74 -10.64
N ASN A 221 -0.68 12.68 -10.38
CA ASN A 221 -1.65 12.31 -11.40
C ASN A 221 -2.10 13.54 -12.18
N ASN A 222 -1.58 13.67 -13.41
CA ASN A 222 -1.90 14.76 -14.32
C ASN A 222 -3.03 14.40 -15.31
N SER A 223 -3.60 13.19 -15.18
CA SER A 223 -4.69 12.70 -16.02
C SER A 223 -6.07 13.09 -15.44
N ARG A 224 -7.12 12.72 -16.17
CA ARG A 224 -8.52 12.83 -15.71
C ARG A 224 -9.05 11.58 -15.03
N LEU A 225 -8.27 10.51 -14.98
CA LEU A 225 -8.69 9.21 -14.47
C LEU A 225 -8.09 8.97 -13.08
N PRO A 226 -8.82 8.33 -12.15
CA PRO A 226 -8.24 7.91 -10.89
C PRO A 226 -7.18 6.82 -11.12
N ARG A 227 -6.26 6.71 -10.16
CA ARG A 227 -5.35 5.58 -10.06
C ARG A 227 -5.33 5.03 -8.65
N ARG A 228 -6.24 4.09 -8.38
CA ARG A 228 -6.30 3.36 -7.12
C ARG A 228 -5.40 2.14 -7.18
N ALA A 229 -4.73 1.85 -6.07
CA ALA A 229 -4.01 0.61 -5.89
C ALA A 229 -4.05 0.15 -4.43
N LEU A 230 -4.24 -1.15 -4.24
CA LEU A 230 -4.15 -1.83 -2.95
C LEU A 230 -2.68 -2.21 -2.72
N TYR A 231 -2.20 -1.95 -1.50
CA TYR A 231 -0.84 -2.22 -1.07
C TYR A 231 -0.83 -3.06 0.21
N PRO A 232 -0.89 -4.39 0.12
CA PRO A 232 -0.46 -5.26 1.20
C PRO A 232 1.07 -5.31 1.27
N THR A 233 1.59 -5.38 2.49
CA THR A 233 3.00 -5.62 2.77
C THR A 233 3.11 -6.88 3.61
N TYR A 234 4.04 -7.76 3.27
CA TYR A 234 4.23 -9.05 3.92
C TYR A 234 5.63 -9.20 4.48
N ASN A 235 5.75 -9.70 5.71
CA ASN A 235 7.01 -10.14 6.31
C ASN A 235 7.07 -11.66 6.41
N ALA A 236 8.23 -12.22 6.74
CA ALA A 236 8.35 -13.64 7.00
C ALA A 236 7.75 -13.97 8.37
N LEU A 237 6.94 -15.03 8.46
CA LEU A 237 6.31 -15.46 9.72
C LEU A 237 7.32 -15.78 10.82
N VAL A 238 8.55 -16.18 10.45
CA VAL A 238 9.64 -16.41 11.41
C VAL A 238 10.05 -15.13 12.16
N GLU A 239 9.77 -13.95 11.61
CA GLU A 239 9.96 -12.64 12.26
C GLU A 239 8.76 -12.28 13.17
N GLY A 240 7.65 -13.01 13.07
CA GLY A 240 6.44 -12.82 13.87
C GLY A 240 5.23 -12.35 13.06
N ASP A 241 4.03 -12.52 13.64
CA ASP A 241 2.80 -11.89 13.17
C ASP A 241 2.65 -10.54 13.89
N LEU A 242 3.04 -9.46 13.21
CA LEU A 242 3.30 -8.15 13.82
C LEU A 242 2.30 -7.07 13.40
N ARG A 243 1.20 -7.45 12.72
CA ARG A 243 0.25 -6.49 12.16
C ARG A 243 -0.43 -5.63 13.23
N ASP A 244 -0.90 -6.26 14.30
CA ASP A 244 -1.61 -5.54 15.36
C ASP A 244 -0.67 -4.57 16.08
N GLU A 245 0.55 -5.01 16.41
CA GLU A 245 1.60 -4.16 16.99
C GLU A 245 1.97 -2.98 16.07
N TYR A 246 2.01 -3.20 14.75
CA TYR A 246 2.23 -2.13 13.77
C TYR A 246 1.16 -1.04 13.86
N TYR A 247 -0.13 -1.42 13.85
CA TYR A 247 -1.21 -0.44 13.88
C TYR A 247 -1.35 0.26 15.24
N GLU A 248 -1.19 -0.46 16.35
CA GLU A 248 -1.18 0.14 17.69
C GLU A 248 -0.14 1.25 17.81
N ARG A 249 1.06 1.00 17.29
CA ARG A 249 2.15 1.97 17.33
C ARG A 249 1.97 3.12 16.36
N LYS A 250 1.49 2.84 15.15
CA LYS A 250 1.19 3.89 14.17
C LYS A 250 0.18 4.89 14.74
N VAL A 251 -0.87 4.40 15.40
CA VAL A 251 -1.86 5.25 16.08
C VAL A 251 -1.18 6.11 17.17
N ALA A 252 -0.30 5.52 17.98
CA ALA A 252 0.43 6.25 19.01
C ALA A 252 1.37 7.32 18.43
N GLU A 253 2.09 7.01 17.35
CA GLU A 253 3.00 7.94 16.68
C GLU A 253 2.25 9.09 16.01
N PHE A 254 1.10 8.83 15.37
CA PHE A 254 0.28 9.87 14.77
C PHE A 254 -0.29 10.81 15.81
N ALA A 255 -0.79 10.28 16.93
CA ALA A 255 -1.26 11.10 18.06
C ALA A 255 -0.14 11.98 18.65
N ALA A 256 1.10 11.47 18.73
CA ALA A 256 2.25 12.23 19.22
C ALA A 256 2.71 13.30 18.20
N GLY A 257 2.72 12.96 16.91
CA GLY A 257 3.12 13.87 15.83
C GLY A 257 2.13 15.02 15.64
N GLU A 258 0.83 14.76 15.69
CA GLU A 258 -0.21 15.80 15.66
C GLU A 258 -0.06 16.78 16.82
N ALA A 259 0.23 16.27 18.02
CA ALA A 259 0.47 17.10 19.19
C ALA A 259 1.74 17.96 19.11
N ALA A 260 2.78 17.48 18.42
CA ALA A 260 4.08 18.15 18.34
C ALA A 260 4.21 19.13 17.16
N GLU A 261 3.68 18.77 15.99
CA GLU A 261 3.92 19.47 14.72
C GLU A 261 2.66 20.11 14.12
N GLY A 262 1.47 19.79 14.65
CA GLY A 262 0.19 20.30 14.13
C GLY A 262 -0.08 19.93 12.67
N ARG A 263 0.52 18.82 12.18
CA ARG A 263 0.40 18.32 10.81
C ARG A 263 -0.12 16.89 10.81
N VAL A 264 -1.13 16.62 10.00
CA VAL A 264 -1.65 15.26 9.74
C VAL A 264 -0.65 14.52 8.85
N ARG A 265 -0.10 13.41 9.34
CA ARG A 265 0.83 12.56 8.59
C ARG A 265 0.05 11.50 7.82
N VAL A 266 0.48 11.23 6.59
CA VAL A 266 -0.08 10.17 5.73
C VAL A 266 0.82 8.92 5.75
N SER A 267 2.10 9.08 6.08
CA SER A 267 3.14 8.05 6.05
C SER A 267 4.02 8.14 7.30
N LEU A 268 4.77 7.06 7.59
CA LEU A 268 5.74 7.03 8.70
C LEU A 268 7.06 7.72 8.34
N ILE A 269 7.33 7.88 7.04
CA ILE A 269 8.41 8.72 6.50
C ILE A 269 7.82 9.91 5.73
N GLY A 270 8.63 10.93 5.46
CA GLY A 270 8.22 12.16 4.77
C GLY A 270 8.13 12.03 3.24
N ASP A 271 7.76 10.86 2.72
CA ASP A 271 7.77 10.55 1.30
C ASP A 271 6.56 11.13 0.54
N PHE A 272 5.43 11.34 1.22
CA PHE A 272 4.24 11.89 0.59
C PHE A 272 4.41 13.37 0.25
N GLN A 273 4.22 13.73 -1.02
CA GLN A 273 4.43 15.10 -1.52
C GLN A 273 3.14 15.96 -1.52
N GLY A 274 2.01 15.39 -1.09
CA GLY A 274 0.73 16.10 -1.04
C GLY A 274 0.63 17.04 0.15
N ARG A 275 -0.32 17.97 0.05
CA ARG A 275 -0.66 18.88 1.15
C ARG A 275 -1.72 18.20 2.02
N SER A 276 -1.40 17.88 3.27
CA SER A 276 -2.38 17.29 4.19
C SER A 276 -3.53 18.25 4.46
N VAL A 277 -4.73 17.71 4.62
CA VAL A 277 -5.89 18.42 5.19
C VAL A 277 -5.76 18.37 6.71
N GLY A 278 -5.79 19.54 7.36
CA GLY A 278 -5.74 19.67 8.81
C GLY A 278 -7.11 19.80 9.45
#